data_AF-A0A9Q0HLR2-F1
#
_entry.id   AF-A0A9Q0HLR2-F1
#
_cell.length_a   1.000
_cell.length_b   1.000
_cell.length_c   1.000
_cell.angle_alpha   90.00
_cell.angle_beta   90.00
_cell.angle_gamma   90.00
#
_symmetry.space_group_name_H-M   'P 1'
#
loop_
_entity.id
_entity.type
_entity.pdbx_description
1 polymer ?
#
loop_
_entity_poly.entity_id
_entity_poly.type
_entity_poly.pdbx_seq_one_letter_code
_entity_poly.pdbx_strand_id
1 'polypeptide(L)' 'MCFQAKCGKCSKTTWQGCGRHVASVYKQIPQGQHCMCKDWPGVVIEKKEMEGGDGSSQTGGDSTKTTVPEASICSVL' A
#
# COMPACT_ATOMS: atom_id res chain seq x y z
N MET A 1 11.02 4.08 2.34
CA MET A 1 11.74 4.11 1.04
C MET A 1 11.59 2.75 0.38
N CYS A 2 11.32 2.65 -0.93
CA CYS A 2 11.27 1.36 -1.64
C CYS A 2 12.52 1.18 -2.48
N PHE A 3 13.02 -0.05 -2.59
CA PHE A 3 14.23 -0.38 -3.33
C PHE A 3 14.12 -1.72 -4.05
N GLN A 4 15.01 -1.94 -5.01
CA GLN A 4 15.12 -3.15 -5.81
C GLN A 4 15.74 -4.28 -4.98
N ALA A 5 15.13 -5.46 -4.98
CA ALA A 5 15.61 -6.66 -4.29
C ALA A 5 15.52 -7.88 -5.22
N LYS A 6 16.20 -8.98 -4.91
CA LYS A 6 16.03 -10.24 -5.66
C LYS A 6 14.97 -11.13 -5.03
N CYS A 7 14.14 -11.73 -5.87
CA CYS A 7 13.19 -12.74 -5.41
C CYS A 7 13.89 -14.09 -5.25
N GLY A 8 13.78 -14.71 -4.08
CA GLY A 8 14.31 -16.07 -3.85
C GLY A 8 13.56 -17.19 -4.55
N LYS A 9 12.37 -16.91 -5.13
CA LYS A 9 11.54 -17.91 -5.81
C LYS A 9 11.82 -17.98 -7.32
N CYS A 10 11.84 -16.82 -7.98
CA CYS A 10 12.00 -16.74 -9.44
C CYS A 10 13.33 -16.10 -9.88
N SER A 11 14.19 -15.70 -8.94
CA SER A 11 15.49 -15.06 -9.19
C SER A 11 15.44 -13.74 -9.98
N LYS A 12 14.23 -13.21 -10.24
CA LYS A 12 13.98 -11.91 -10.89
C LYS A 12 14.04 -10.75 -9.90
N THR A 13 14.07 -9.52 -10.42
CA THR A 13 14.11 -8.30 -9.62
C THR A 13 12.70 -7.95 -9.11
N THR A 14 12.57 -7.84 -7.80
CA THR A 14 11.37 -7.45 -7.07
C THR A 14 11.60 -6.13 -6.32
N TRP A 15 10.60 -5.66 -5.59
CA TRP A 15 10.68 -4.48 -4.75
C TRP A 15 10.40 -4.81 -3.27
N GLN A 16 11.06 -4.08 -2.38
CA GLN A 16 10.79 -4.11 -0.94
C GLN A 16 10.58 -2.70 -0.39
N GLY A 17 9.73 -2.58 0.63
CA GLY A 17 9.36 -1.32 1.29
C GLY A 17 7.85 -1.15 1.47
N CYS A 18 7.38 0.10 1.58
CA CYS A 18 6.00 0.45 1.93
C CYS A 18 5.01 0.53 0.74
N GLY A 19 5.37 0.12 -0.47
CA GLY A 19 4.45 0.13 -1.62
C GLY A 19 4.27 1.48 -2.33
N ARG A 20 4.39 2.60 -1.61
CA ARG A 20 4.14 3.96 -2.14
C ARG A 20 5.15 4.44 -3.19
N HIS A 21 6.34 3.84 -3.26
CA HIS A 21 7.38 4.23 -4.22
C HIS A 21 7.66 3.16 -5.28
N VAL A 22 6.77 2.18 -5.39
CA VAL A 22 6.97 0.99 -6.24
C VAL A 22 6.94 1.32 -7.72
N ALA A 23 6.12 2.29 -8.13
CA ALA A 23 6.09 2.77 -9.51
C ALA A 23 7.46 3.30 -9.98
N SER A 24 8.19 4.03 -9.13
CA SER A 24 9.54 4.51 -9.44
C SER A 24 10.54 3.36 -9.54
N VAL A 25 10.46 2.39 -8.63
CA VAL A 25 11.30 1.18 -8.65
C VAL A 25 11.04 0.35 -9.92
N TYR A 26 9.77 0.20 -10.31
CA TYR A 26 9.38 -0.56 -11.48
C TYR A 26 9.98 0.01 -12.77
N LYS A 27 10.00 1.35 -12.91
CA LYS A 27 10.59 2.04 -14.07
C LYS A 27 12.11 1.87 -14.18
N GLN A 28 12.80 1.59 -13.07
CA GLN A 28 14.25 1.35 -13.08
C GLN A 28 14.61 -0.07 -13.53
N ILE A 29 13.65 -1.00 -13.49
CA ILE A 29 13.86 -2.40 -13.87
C ILE A 29 13.43 -2.57 -15.33
N PRO A 30 14.28 -3.17 -16.20
CA PRO A 30 13.93 -3.40 -17.59
C PRO A 30 12.76 -4.40 -17.73
N GLN A 31 11.94 -4.18 -18.77
CA GLN A 31 10.80 -5.04 -19.08
C GLN A 31 11.23 -6.51 -19.21
N GLY A 32 10.55 -7.41 -18.50
CA GLY A 32 10.87 -8.85 -18.46
C GLY A 32 11.73 -9.29 -17.28
N GLN A 33 12.37 -8.35 -16.57
CA GLN A 33 13.13 -8.63 -15.34
C GLN A 33 12.32 -8.41 -14.06
N HIS A 34 11.08 -7.93 -14.18
CA HIS A 34 10.16 -7.77 -13.05
C HIS A 34 9.69 -9.13 -12.53
N CYS A 35 9.82 -9.32 -11.23
CA CYS A 35 9.25 -10.44 -10.52
C CYS A 35 7.71 -10.30 -10.47
N MET A 36 6.97 -11.29 -10.98
CA MET A 36 5.50 -11.34 -10.87
C MET A 36 5.02 -12.16 -9.66
N CYS A 37 5.91 -12.59 -8.76
CA CYS A 37 5.53 -13.34 -7.56
C CYS A 37 4.93 -12.44 -6.45
N LYS A 38 4.94 -11.12 -6.64
CA LYS A 38 4.45 -10.11 -5.71
C LYS A 38 3.77 -9.01 -6.51
N ASP A 39 2.72 -8.43 -5.97
CA ASP A 39 1.97 -7.37 -6.62
C ASP A 39 2.78 -6.07 -6.79
N TRP A 40 2.47 -5.34 -7.86
CA TRP A 40 3.08 -4.06 -8.18
C TRP A 40 2.04 -2.93 -8.07
N PRO A 41 1.75 -2.45 -6.84
CA PRO A 41 0.76 -1.41 -6.65
C PRO A 41 1.17 -0.12 -7.37
N GLY A 42 0.21 0.50 -8.08
CA GLY A 42 0.42 1.74 -8.83
C GLY A 42 1.22 1.59 -10.12
N VAL A 43 1.48 0.37 -10.58
CA VAL A 43 2.06 0.10 -11.90
C VAL A 43 0.97 -0.44 -12.81
N VAL A 44 0.54 0.38 -13.76
CA VAL A 44 -0.34 -0.06 -14.84
C VAL A 44 0.53 -0.87 -15.80
N ILE A 45 0.60 -2.19 -15.61
CA ILE A 45 1.18 -3.07 -16.61
C ILE A 45 0.13 -3.12 -17.72
N GLU A 46 0.36 -2.41 -18.81
CA GLU A 46 -0.46 -2.41 -20.02
C GLU A 46 -0.43 -3.79 -20.68
N LYS A 47 -1.02 -4.78 -20.02
CA LYS A 47 -1.59 -5.94 -20.67
C LYS A 47 -3.04 -5.56 -20.93
N LYS A 48 -3.34 -5.32 -22.21
CA LYS A 48 -4.66 -5.17 -22.81
C LYS A 48 -5.79 -5.61 -21.86
N GLU A 49 -6.39 -4.59 -21.24
CA GLU A 49 -7.70 -4.52 -20.58
C GLU A 49 -8.30 -5.84 -20.06
N MET A 50 -8.17 -6.09 -18.75
CA MET A 50 -9.29 -6.50 -17.91
C MET A 50 -8.98 -6.21 -16.43
N GLU A 51 -9.90 -5.48 -15.78
CA GLU A 51 -10.18 -5.28 -14.35
C GLU A 51 -9.25 -5.94 -13.30
N GLY A 52 -8.89 -5.32 -12.18
CA GLY A 52 -9.31 -4.08 -11.54
C GLY A 52 -8.45 -3.94 -10.28
N GLY A 53 -8.00 -2.73 -9.99
CA GLY A 53 -7.15 -2.44 -8.84
C GLY A 53 -7.72 -1.27 -8.09
N ASP A 54 -8.81 -1.52 -7.37
CA ASP A 54 -9.39 -0.59 -6.40
C ASP A 54 -8.32 -0.31 -5.34
N GLY A 55 -7.64 0.82 -5.53
CA GLY A 55 -6.71 1.37 -4.56
C GLY A 55 -7.50 2.02 -3.43
N SER A 56 -8.14 1.22 -2.58
CA SER A 56 -8.67 1.70 -1.30
C SER A 56 -7.57 1.56 -0.24
N SER A 57 -6.94 2.67 0.13
CA SER A 57 -7.40 3.56 1.22
C SER A 57 -6.94 2.99 2.56
N GLN A 58 -5.81 3.47 3.10
CA GLN A 58 -5.86 4.57 4.06
C GLN A 58 -6.98 4.43 5.09
N THR A 59 -6.65 3.79 6.21
CA THR A 59 -7.12 4.24 7.52
C THR A 59 -5.85 4.69 8.24
N GLY A 60 -5.53 5.98 8.35
CA GLY A 60 -6.30 6.92 9.18
C GLY A 60 -6.12 6.45 10.63
N GLY A 61 -5.05 6.84 11.33
CA GLY A 61 -4.99 8.15 11.96
C GLY A 61 -5.85 8.10 13.22
N ASP A 62 -5.25 7.68 14.34
CA ASP A 62 -5.86 7.68 15.67
C ASP A 62 -6.15 9.14 16.06
N SER A 63 -7.35 9.61 15.71
CA SER A 63 -7.88 10.90 16.09
C SER A 63 -8.30 10.85 17.55
N THR A 64 -7.55 11.57 18.38
CA THR A 64 -8.08 12.42 19.47
C THR A 64 -9.22 11.83 20.30
N LYS A 65 -8.86 11.15 21.40
CA LYS A 65 -9.73 11.05 22.57
C LYS A 65 -9.88 12.43 23.24
N THR A 66 -10.71 13.28 22.65
CA THR A 66 -11.35 14.42 23.33
C THR A 66 -12.85 14.27 23.15
N THR A 67 -13.47 13.58 24.11
CA THR A 67 -14.84 13.87 24.52
C THR A 67 -14.97 13.48 25.97
N VAL A 68 -15.08 14.53 26.77
CA VAL A 68 -15.55 14.57 28.14
C VAL A 68 -17.00 14.05 28.19
N PRO A 69 -17.35 13.10 29.07
CA PRO A 69 -18.71 13.05 29.57
C PRO A 69 -18.82 14.09 30.67
N GLU A 70 -19.57 15.15 30.36
CA GLU A 70 -20.11 16.06 31.35
C GLU A 70 -20.77 15.27 32.47
N ALA A 71 -20.20 15.37 33.68
CA ALA A 71 -20.88 14.99 34.91
C ALA A 71 -21.98 16.03 35.18
N SER A 72 -23.01 15.99 34.33
CA SER A 72 -24.23 16.77 34.45
C SER A 72 -25.32 15.85 35.00
N ILE A 73 -25.45 15.90 36.33
CA ILE A 73 -26.72 15.86 37.09
C ILE A 73 -27.79 14.83 36.69
N CYS A 74 -27.80 13.71 37.42
CA CYS A 74 -29.01 12.91 37.72
C CYS A 74 -29.15 12.91 39.26
N SER A 75 -29.73 13.95 39.86
CA SER A 75 -31.14 14.05 40.30
C SER A 75 -31.67 12.85 41.11
N VAL A 76 -32.07 13.17 42.35
CA VAL A 76 -33.17 12.63 43.18
C VAL A 76 -33.03 11.23 43.82
N LEU A 77 -32.71 11.20 45.12
CA LEU A 77 -33.49 10.64 46.25
C LEU A 77 -32.66 10.64 47.55
#